data_AF-A0A7X3ZZK3-F1
#
_entry.id   AF-A0A7X3ZZK3-F1
#
_cell.length_a   1.000
_cell.length_b   1.000
_cell.length_c   1.000
_cell.angle_alpha   90.00
_cell.angle_beta   90.00
_cell.angle_gamma   90.00
#
_symmetry.space_group_name_H-M   'P 1'
#
loop_
_entity.id
_entity.type
_entity.pdbx_description
1 polymer ?
#
loop_
_entity_poly.entity_id
_entity_poly.type
_entity_poly.pdbx_seq_one_letter_code
_entity_poly.pdbx_strand_id
1 'polypeptide(L)'
;MDRPTSRAGGRATEDGMRFQVRVGTWFAAHLVAGLPVGARFGVSAKSIPIKLQFETGSFLDDIVVQLSDSGQIMVQCKTRPNLSASPKSGFAATVAQLVELRTSLSRDCTSSEIANELSAVLAVSSKAPRSLDALEDACRFFDHGGNWEDGKQTLSKSRLRALERFESHARRAWLEATNGEATEIDLVWLARTFRIVRFDVDEGGADRR
;
A
#
# COMPACT_ATOMS: atom_id res chain seq x y z
N MET A 1 -13.84 43.29 5.41
CA MET A 1 -12.73 42.52 4.81
C MET A 1 -12.16 41.64 5.91
N ASP A 2 -12.29 40.32 5.81
CA ASP A 2 -11.16 39.40 5.66
C ASP A 2 -11.72 37.97 5.46
N ARG A 3 -11.38 37.31 4.35
CA ARG A 3 -11.75 35.91 4.09
C ARG A 3 -10.49 35.09 4.36
N PRO A 4 -10.51 34.08 5.25
CA PRO A 4 -9.33 33.25 5.45
C PRO A 4 -9.01 32.52 4.14
N THR A 5 -7.78 32.71 3.67
CA THR A 5 -7.31 32.23 2.37
C THR A 5 -7.04 30.72 2.42
N SER A 6 -7.78 29.95 1.61
CA SER A 6 -7.68 28.49 1.42
C SER A 6 -6.40 28.01 0.70
N ARG A 7 -5.31 28.78 0.75
CA ARG A 7 -4.07 28.52 -0.04
C ARG A 7 -3.31 27.28 0.43
N ALA A 8 -3.37 26.94 1.71
CA ALA A 8 -2.65 25.79 2.27
C ALA A 8 -3.26 24.44 1.82
N GLY A 9 -4.59 24.36 1.73
CA GLY A 9 -5.28 23.18 1.21
C GLY A 9 -5.00 22.96 -0.27
N GLY A 10 -5.07 24.02 -1.09
CA GLY A 10 -4.82 23.92 -2.53
C GLY A 10 -3.42 23.43 -2.90
N ARG A 11 -2.37 23.93 -2.21
CA ARG A 11 -0.98 23.50 -2.45
C ARG A 11 -0.74 22.05 -2.04
N ALA A 12 -1.24 21.62 -0.88
CA ALA A 12 -1.09 20.24 -0.43
C ALA A 12 -1.80 19.25 -1.37
N THR A 13 -2.98 19.62 -1.89
CA THR A 13 -3.70 18.83 -2.90
C THR A 13 -2.93 18.79 -4.22
N GLU A 14 -2.40 19.92 -4.68
CA GLU A 14 -1.58 19.99 -5.90
C GLU A 14 -0.33 19.10 -5.80
N ASP A 15 0.40 19.17 -4.68
CA ASP A 15 1.59 18.36 -4.45
C ASP A 15 1.27 16.86 -4.38
N GLY A 16 0.13 16.49 -3.79
CA GLY A 16 -0.36 15.12 -3.76
C GLY A 16 -0.68 14.58 -5.17
N MET A 17 -1.46 15.34 -5.96
CA MET A 17 -1.79 14.98 -7.34
C MET A 17 -0.53 14.88 -8.21
N ARG A 18 0.43 15.79 -8.04
CA ARG A 18 1.71 15.76 -8.75
C ARG A 18 2.51 14.49 -8.43
N PHE A 19 2.51 14.07 -7.17
CA PHE A 19 3.18 12.83 -6.76
C PHE A 19 2.52 11.60 -7.42
N GLN A 20 1.19 11.52 -7.39
CA GLN A 20 0.44 10.45 -8.06
C GLN A 20 0.73 10.38 -9.56
N VAL A 21 0.68 11.53 -10.27
CA VAL A 21 0.99 11.59 -11.71
C VAL A 21 2.40 11.06 -11.99
N ARG A 22 3.38 11.38 -11.15
CA ARG A 22 4.76 10.92 -11.32
C ARG A 22 4.90 9.42 -11.08
N VAL A 23 4.25 8.86 -10.06
CA VAL A 23 4.20 7.42 -9.84
C VAL A 23 3.52 6.72 -11.03
N GLY A 24 2.42 7.27 -11.53
CA GLY A 24 1.75 6.78 -12.75
C GLY A 24 2.63 6.83 -13.99
N THR A 25 3.42 7.89 -14.15
CA THR A 25 4.38 8.04 -15.25
C THR A 25 5.44 6.95 -15.20
N TRP A 26 5.94 6.59 -14.02
CA TRP A 26 6.89 5.50 -13.85
C TRP A 26 6.32 4.16 -14.33
N PHE A 27 5.06 3.84 -13.96
CA PHE A 27 4.39 2.65 -14.46
C PHE A 27 4.13 2.70 -15.98
N ALA A 28 3.72 3.86 -16.51
CA ALA A 28 3.47 4.04 -17.93
C ALA A 28 4.74 3.84 -18.77
N ALA A 29 5.89 4.31 -18.29
CA ALA A 29 7.18 4.08 -18.94
C ALA A 29 7.50 2.58 -19.04
N HIS A 30 7.28 1.81 -17.95
CA HIS A 30 7.50 0.36 -17.95
C HIS A 30 6.52 -0.38 -18.85
N LEU A 31 5.24 0.05 -18.88
CA LEU A 31 4.23 -0.49 -19.79
C LEU A 31 4.65 -0.32 -21.24
N VAL A 32 5.02 0.91 -21.65
CA VAL A 32 5.41 1.21 -23.04
C VAL A 32 6.71 0.50 -23.43
N ALA A 33 7.66 0.39 -22.50
CA ALA A 33 8.93 -0.29 -22.73
C ALA A 33 8.84 -1.83 -22.66
N GLY A 34 7.70 -2.38 -22.23
CA GLY A 34 7.53 -3.83 -22.03
C GLY A 34 8.46 -4.39 -20.95
N LEU A 35 8.79 -3.59 -19.93
CA LEU A 35 9.74 -3.97 -18.89
C LEU A 35 9.03 -4.54 -17.66
N PRO A 36 9.60 -5.57 -17.02
CA PRO A 36 9.01 -6.17 -15.84
C PRO A 36 9.08 -5.22 -14.64
N VAL A 37 8.03 -5.20 -13.82
CA VAL A 37 7.95 -4.40 -12.59
C VAL A 37 7.78 -5.25 -11.34
N GLY A 38 7.36 -6.51 -11.49
CA GLY A 38 6.76 -7.26 -10.40
C GLY A 38 7.65 -7.50 -9.18
N ALA A 39 8.97 -7.64 -9.38
CA ALA A 39 9.92 -7.82 -8.28
C ALA A 39 9.86 -6.69 -7.24
N ARG A 40 9.67 -5.44 -7.68
CA ARG A 40 9.56 -4.27 -6.78
C ARG A 40 8.31 -4.30 -5.91
N PHE A 41 7.27 -4.98 -6.37
CA PHE A 41 5.95 -5.05 -5.73
C PHE A 41 5.65 -6.44 -5.18
N GLY A 42 6.69 -7.30 -5.13
CA GLY A 42 6.67 -8.70 -4.75
C GLY A 42 5.48 -9.50 -5.25
N VAL A 43 5.19 -9.28 -6.52
CA VAL A 43 4.52 -10.22 -7.42
C VAL A 43 5.59 -10.86 -8.30
N SER A 44 5.21 -11.69 -9.28
CA SER A 44 6.18 -12.37 -10.13
C SER A 44 7.21 -11.42 -10.78
N ALA A 45 8.50 -11.76 -10.68
CA ALA A 45 9.57 -10.91 -11.19
C ALA A 45 9.55 -10.73 -12.71
N LYS A 46 8.79 -11.58 -13.42
CA LYS A 46 8.62 -11.52 -14.88
C LYS A 46 7.37 -10.75 -15.29
N SER A 47 6.52 -10.33 -14.36
CA SER A 47 5.26 -9.66 -14.66
C SER A 47 5.52 -8.28 -15.25
N ILE A 48 4.97 -8.06 -16.44
CA ILE A 48 5.05 -6.80 -17.19
C ILE A 48 3.69 -6.09 -17.10
N PRO A 49 3.64 -4.76 -16.92
CA PRO A 49 2.39 -4.00 -17.00
C PRO A 49 1.75 -4.10 -18.38
N ILE A 50 0.47 -4.41 -18.45
CA ILE A 50 -0.31 -4.47 -19.70
C ILE A 50 -1.45 -3.46 -19.76
N LYS A 51 -1.90 -2.95 -18.60
CA LYS A 51 -2.95 -1.92 -18.51
C LYS A 51 -2.71 -1.05 -17.28
N LEU A 52 -3.02 0.24 -17.43
CA LEU A 52 -3.10 1.20 -16.32
C LEU A 52 -4.50 1.80 -16.26
N GLN A 53 -4.99 1.98 -15.04
CA GLN A 53 -6.20 2.72 -14.73
C GLN A 53 -5.91 3.70 -13.60
N PHE A 54 -6.45 4.91 -13.70
CA PHE A 54 -6.31 5.98 -12.71
C PHE A 54 -7.68 6.32 -12.14
N GLU A 55 -7.73 6.80 -10.90
CA GLU A 55 -8.95 7.27 -10.22
C GLU A 55 -10.08 6.23 -10.31
N THR A 56 -9.84 5.05 -9.74
CA THR A 56 -10.63 3.85 -10.03
C THR A 56 -12.02 3.83 -9.36
N GLY A 57 -12.26 4.72 -8.41
CA GLY A 57 -13.41 4.75 -7.51
C GLY A 57 -13.51 3.53 -6.58
N SER A 58 -12.46 2.70 -6.42
CA SER A 58 -12.54 1.40 -5.74
C SER A 58 -11.27 1.04 -4.97
N PHE A 59 -11.41 0.57 -3.73
CA PHE A 59 -10.33 0.08 -2.87
C PHE A 59 -9.13 1.06 -2.78
N LEU A 60 -7.91 0.61 -3.12
CA LEU A 60 -6.75 1.48 -3.27
C LEU A 60 -6.84 2.19 -4.63
N ASP A 61 -7.05 3.49 -4.58
CA ASP A 61 -7.85 4.15 -5.60
C ASP A 61 -7.08 4.96 -6.65
N ASP A 62 -5.80 5.22 -6.42
CA ASP A 62 -5.09 6.23 -7.22
C ASP A 62 -4.63 5.64 -8.56
N ILE A 63 -4.12 4.40 -8.57
CA ILE A 63 -3.61 3.70 -9.77
C ILE A 63 -3.83 2.20 -9.62
N VAL A 64 -4.36 1.54 -10.66
CA VAL A 64 -4.38 0.09 -10.80
C VAL A 64 -3.56 -0.33 -12.02
N VAL A 65 -2.67 -1.29 -11.81
CA VAL A 65 -1.80 -1.87 -12.84
C VAL A 65 -2.19 -3.32 -13.03
N GLN A 66 -2.65 -3.69 -14.23
CA GLN A 66 -2.83 -5.09 -14.59
C GLN A 66 -1.54 -5.63 -15.22
N LEU A 67 -1.21 -6.88 -14.89
CA LEU A 67 0.02 -7.53 -15.29
C LEU A 67 -0.24 -8.67 -16.28
N SER A 68 0.81 -9.03 -17.02
CA SER A 68 0.79 -10.08 -18.06
C SER A 68 0.41 -11.48 -17.57
N ASP A 69 0.53 -11.75 -16.28
CA ASP A 69 0.23 -13.03 -15.63
C ASP A 69 -1.06 -12.99 -14.81
N SER A 70 -2.00 -12.12 -15.19
CA SER A 70 -3.27 -11.85 -14.50
C SER A 70 -3.14 -11.16 -13.13
N GLY A 71 -1.91 -10.92 -12.66
CA GLY A 71 -1.67 -10.20 -11.42
C GLY A 71 -2.07 -8.72 -11.48
N GLN A 72 -2.22 -8.10 -10.32
CA GLN A 72 -2.59 -6.70 -10.16
C GLN A 72 -1.75 -6.02 -9.09
N ILE A 73 -1.39 -4.76 -9.36
CA ILE A 73 -0.81 -3.85 -8.37
C ILE A 73 -1.79 -2.70 -8.20
N MET A 74 -2.36 -2.56 -7.00
CA MET A 74 -3.26 -1.47 -6.63
C MET A 74 -2.49 -0.48 -5.78
N VAL A 75 -2.48 0.79 -6.16
CA VAL A 75 -1.58 1.79 -5.59
C VAL A 75 -2.39 2.94 -5.00
N GLN A 76 -2.13 3.23 -3.73
CA GLN A 76 -2.51 4.46 -3.07
C GLN A 76 -1.25 5.32 -2.89
N CYS A 77 -1.25 6.51 -3.48
CA CYS A 77 -0.19 7.50 -3.37
C CYS A 77 -0.42 8.43 -2.18
N LYS A 78 0.57 8.49 -1.27
CA LYS A 78 0.62 9.48 -0.19
C LYS A 78 2.05 9.99 -0.07
N THR A 79 2.29 11.29 -0.23
CA THR A 79 3.66 11.82 -0.29
C THR A 79 4.48 11.51 0.98
N ARG A 80 3.92 11.80 2.17
CA ARG A 80 4.62 11.62 3.46
C ARG A 80 3.66 11.20 4.59
N PRO A 81 2.97 10.05 4.49
CA PRO A 81 2.11 9.57 5.56
C PRO A 81 2.93 9.24 6.81
N ASN A 82 2.29 9.23 7.96
CA ASN A 82 2.86 8.76 9.21
C ASN A 82 2.02 7.62 9.79
N LEU A 83 2.60 6.85 10.70
CA LEU A 83 1.91 5.77 11.42
C LEU A 83 1.16 6.31 12.63
N SER A 84 0.34 7.34 12.41
CA SER A 84 -0.49 7.93 13.47
C SER A 84 -1.50 6.92 13.99
N ALA A 85 -1.71 6.91 15.31
CA ALA A 85 -2.76 6.12 15.95
C ALA A 85 -4.18 6.64 15.68
N SER A 86 -4.30 7.84 15.11
CA SER A 86 -5.60 8.48 14.91
C SER A 86 -6.46 7.68 13.93
N PRO A 87 -7.74 7.40 14.27
CA PRO A 87 -8.69 6.74 13.38
C PRO A 87 -8.89 7.48 12.06
N LYS A 88 -8.71 8.81 12.09
CA LYS A 88 -8.93 9.74 10.98
C LYS A 88 -7.66 10.01 10.17
N SER A 89 -6.58 9.26 10.42
CA SER A 89 -5.32 9.46 9.70
C SER A 89 -5.40 8.90 8.28
N GLY A 90 -4.60 9.46 7.36
CA GLY A 90 -4.49 8.92 6.00
C GLY A 90 -3.99 7.48 5.97
N PHE A 91 -3.13 7.08 6.92
CA PHE A 91 -2.67 5.70 7.07
C PHE A 91 -3.82 4.78 7.48
N ALA A 92 -4.62 5.17 8.47
CA ALA A 92 -5.80 4.42 8.87
C ALA A 92 -6.79 4.22 7.72
N ALA A 93 -7.01 5.24 6.89
CA ALA A 93 -7.86 5.14 5.70
C ALA A 93 -7.30 4.13 4.68
N THR A 94 -6.00 4.13 4.41
CA THR A 94 -5.37 3.13 3.51
C THR A 94 -5.49 1.72 4.05
N VAL A 95 -5.32 1.51 5.37
CA VAL A 95 -5.54 0.20 5.98
C VAL A 95 -7.01 -0.23 5.88
N ALA A 96 -7.96 0.70 5.98
CA ALA A 96 -9.37 0.40 5.79
C ALA A 96 -9.68 -0.06 4.35
N GLN A 97 -9.16 0.64 3.33
CA GLN A 97 -9.29 0.24 1.92
C GLN A 97 -8.69 -1.16 1.65
N LEU A 98 -7.59 -1.50 2.31
CA LEU A 98 -6.99 -2.84 2.24
C LEU A 98 -7.89 -3.91 2.86
N VAL A 99 -8.54 -3.60 3.98
CA VAL A 99 -9.52 -4.50 4.61
C VAL A 99 -10.74 -4.67 3.71
N GLU A 100 -11.28 -3.58 3.16
CA GLU A 100 -12.38 -3.63 2.18
C GLU A 100 -12.03 -4.55 1.01
N LEU A 101 -10.82 -4.41 0.45
CA LEU A 101 -10.31 -5.29 -0.59
C LEU A 101 -10.34 -6.76 -0.15
N ARG A 102 -9.77 -7.10 1.02
CA ARG A 102 -9.79 -8.47 1.55
C ARG A 102 -11.21 -9.01 1.69
N THR A 103 -12.12 -8.22 2.25
CA THR A 103 -13.50 -8.64 2.51
C THR A 103 -14.34 -8.77 1.23
N SER A 104 -13.95 -8.08 0.15
CA SER A 104 -14.60 -8.19 -1.16
C SER A 104 -14.21 -9.45 -1.93
N LEU A 105 -13.06 -10.06 -1.60
CA LEU A 105 -12.58 -11.29 -2.24
C LEU A 105 -13.31 -12.50 -1.67
N SER A 106 -13.54 -13.52 -2.51
CA SER A 106 -14.14 -14.78 -2.08
C SER A 106 -13.33 -15.40 -0.94
N ARG A 107 -14.03 -15.88 0.10
CA ARG A 107 -13.39 -16.53 1.27
C ARG A 107 -12.58 -17.78 0.91
N ASP A 108 -12.88 -18.38 -0.24
CA ASP A 108 -12.19 -19.58 -0.74
C ASP A 108 -10.82 -19.27 -1.37
N CYS A 109 -10.51 -18.00 -1.65
CA CYS A 109 -9.18 -17.63 -2.14
C CYS A 109 -8.17 -17.68 -0.99
N THR A 110 -7.25 -18.64 -1.07
CA THR A 110 -6.22 -18.81 -0.06
C THR A 110 -5.19 -17.70 -0.14
N SER A 111 -4.55 -17.39 1.00
CA SER A 111 -3.48 -16.39 1.06
C SER A 111 -2.28 -16.73 0.16
N SER A 112 -2.10 -18.00 -0.17
CA SER A 112 -1.03 -18.46 -1.08
C SER A 112 -1.32 -18.13 -2.54
N GLU A 113 -2.58 -18.28 -2.97
CA GLU A 113 -3.00 -18.02 -4.35
C GLU A 113 -2.92 -16.52 -4.66
N ILE A 114 -3.38 -15.69 -3.73
CA ILE A 114 -3.47 -14.24 -3.95
C ILE A 114 -2.12 -13.52 -3.74
N ALA A 115 -1.25 -14.00 -2.84
CA ALA A 115 -0.03 -13.27 -2.47
C ALA A 115 0.97 -13.07 -3.63
N ASN A 116 0.87 -13.85 -4.71
CA ASN A 116 1.70 -13.67 -5.91
C ASN A 116 1.00 -12.89 -7.03
N GLU A 117 -0.32 -12.70 -6.91
CA GLU A 117 -1.17 -12.14 -7.95
C GLU A 117 -1.71 -10.75 -7.55
N LEU A 118 -1.62 -10.34 -6.28
CA LEU A 118 -2.16 -9.07 -5.82
C LEU A 118 -1.19 -8.36 -4.89
N SER A 119 -0.91 -7.10 -5.19
CA SER A 119 -0.09 -6.22 -4.36
C SER A 119 -0.85 -4.93 -4.08
N ALA A 120 -1.09 -4.63 -2.81
CA ALA A 120 -1.72 -3.40 -2.37
C ALA A 120 -0.64 -2.44 -1.84
N VAL A 121 -0.32 -1.42 -2.62
CA VAL A 121 0.86 -0.58 -2.44
C VAL A 121 0.48 0.79 -1.88
N LEU A 122 1.04 1.15 -0.74
CA LEU A 122 1.16 2.53 -0.30
C LEU A 122 2.44 3.13 -0.91
N ALA A 123 2.30 3.86 -2.01
CA ALA A 123 3.39 4.59 -2.64
C ALA A 123 3.69 5.86 -1.84
N VAL A 124 4.95 6.04 -1.45
CA VAL A 124 5.39 7.19 -0.65
C VAL A 124 6.63 7.84 -1.24
N SER A 125 6.85 9.12 -0.96
CA SER A 125 8.07 9.79 -1.43
C SER A 125 9.32 9.22 -0.74
N SER A 126 10.47 9.37 -1.38
CA SER A 126 11.78 9.08 -0.78
C SER A 126 12.00 9.81 0.56
N LYS A 127 11.32 10.94 0.80
CA LYS A 127 11.37 11.78 2.02
C LYS A 127 10.33 11.42 3.09
N ALA A 128 9.54 10.35 2.91
CA ALA A 128 8.58 9.90 3.92
C ALA A 128 9.27 9.36 5.19
N PRO A 129 8.63 9.39 6.37
CA PRO A 129 9.23 8.93 7.62
C PRO A 129 9.77 7.50 7.58
N ARG A 130 10.90 7.24 8.25
CA ARG A 130 11.54 5.89 8.32
C ARG A 130 10.74 4.86 9.11
N SER A 131 9.77 5.29 9.92
CA SER A 131 8.85 4.36 10.58
C SER A 131 8.06 3.49 9.60
N LEU A 132 7.85 3.98 8.38
CA LEU A 132 7.23 3.23 7.30
C LEU A 132 8.11 2.06 6.82
N ASP A 133 9.43 2.22 6.83
CA ASP A 133 10.37 1.15 6.49
C ASP A 133 10.31 0.05 7.55
N ALA A 134 10.19 0.44 8.83
CA ALA A 134 10.02 -0.51 9.92
C ALA A 134 8.68 -1.27 9.81
N LEU A 135 7.62 -0.65 9.29
CA LEU A 135 6.37 -1.34 9.02
C LEU A 135 6.51 -2.30 7.83
N GLU A 136 7.09 -1.85 6.73
CA GLU A 136 7.33 -2.71 5.55
C GLU A 136 8.12 -3.95 5.96
N ASP A 137 9.26 -3.77 6.63
CA ASP A 137 10.08 -4.87 7.14
C ASP A 137 9.29 -5.82 8.06
N ALA A 138 8.41 -5.27 8.92
CA ALA A 138 7.58 -6.08 9.81
C ALA A 138 6.56 -6.90 9.03
N CYS A 139 5.92 -6.33 8.01
CA CYS A 139 4.98 -7.04 7.14
C CYS A 139 5.69 -8.13 6.32
N ARG A 140 6.91 -7.84 5.81
CA ARG A 140 7.70 -8.80 5.03
C ARG A 140 8.11 -10.04 5.82
N PHE A 141 8.12 -9.99 7.16
CA PHE A 141 8.37 -11.18 7.99
C PHE A 141 7.42 -12.34 7.63
N PHE A 142 6.17 -12.02 7.26
CA PHE A 142 5.13 -13.01 6.97
C PHE A 142 5.22 -13.59 5.55
N ASP A 143 6.11 -13.10 4.68
CA ASP A 143 6.26 -13.61 3.30
C ASP A 143 6.74 -15.08 3.27
N HIS A 144 7.45 -15.51 4.31
CA HIS A 144 7.99 -16.87 4.45
C HIS A 144 7.10 -17.79 5.30
N GLY A 145 5.89 -17.35 5.64
CA GLY A 145 4.97 -18.05 6.53
C GLY A 145 5.07 -17.60 7.99
N GLY A 146 4.45 -18.37 8.88
CA GLY A 146 4.30 -18.03 10.30
C GLY A 146 2.89 -17.56 10.65
N ASN A 147 2.55 -17.63 11.94
CA ASN A 147 1.33 -17.05 12.48
C ASN A 147 1.60 -15.62 12.99
N TRP A 148 0.52 -14.90 13.31
CA TRP A 148 0.62 -13.48 13.66
C TRP A 148 1.40 -13.24 14.97
N GLU A 149 1.16 -14.07 15.98
CA GLU A 149 1.73 -13.89 17.32
C GLU A 149 3.23 -14.22 17.38
N ASP A 150 3.67 -15.28 16.69
CA ASP A 150 5.08 -15.64 16.56
C ASP A 150 5.88 -14.53 15.87
N GLY A 151 5.27 -13.90 14.85
CA GLY A 151 5.85 -12.74 14.18
C GLY A 151 6.10 -11.59 15.15
N LYS A 152 5.10 -11.22 15.96
CA LYS A 152 5.24 -10.14 16.95
C LYS A 152 6.37 -10.39 17.96
N GLN A 153 6.55 -11.63 18.41
CA GLN A 153 7.58 -11.98 19.40
C GLN A 153 9.01 -11.89 18.86
N THR A 154 9.18 -12.06 17.54
CA THR A 154 10.49 -12.09 16.88
C THR A 154 10.97 -10.70 16.44
N LEU A 155 10.06 -9.74 16.30
CA LEU A 155 10.36 -8.42 15.75
C LEU A 155 11.09 -7.51 16.75
N SER A 156 11.95 -6.63 16.22
CA SER A 156 12.56 -5.57 17.02
C SER A 156 11.52 -4.57 17.52
N LYS A 157 11.82 -3.83 18.59
CA LYS A 157 10.89 -2.86 19.20
C LYS A 157 10.33 -1.80 18.23
N SER A 158 11.08 -1.39 17.20
CA SER A 158 10.60 -0.43 16.21
C SER A 158 9.61 -1.07 15.23
N ARG A 159 9.93 -2.27 14.75
CA ARG A 159 9.09 -3.05 13.84
C ARG A 159 7.80 -3.51 14.52
N LEU A 160 7.90 -4.02 15.74
CA LEU A 160 6.74 -4.42 16.55
C LEU A 160 5.77 -3.25 16.76
N ARG A 161 6.26 -2.08 17.19
CA ARG A 161 5.40 -0.89 17.37
C ARG A 161 4.72 -0.45 16.08
N ALA A 162 5.40 -0.57 14.94
CA ALA A 162 4.82 -0.26 13.64
C ALA A 162 3.73 -1.27 13.27
N LEU A 163 3.98 -2.56 13.49
CA LEU A 163 3.05 -3.65 13.26
C LEU A 163 1.80 -3.54 14.16
N GLU A 164 1.96 -3.22 15.43
CA GLU A 164 0.84 -2.99 16.37
C GLU A 164 -0.06 -1.83 15.92
N ARG A 165 0.51 -0.79 15.30
CA ARG A 165 -0.27 0.31 14.70
C ARG A 165 -1.08 -0.16 13.51
N PHE A 166 -0.46 -0.96 12.64
CA PHE A 166 -1.16 -1.57 11.52
C PHE A 166 -2.27 -2.51 12.00
N GLU A 167 -1.99 -3.40 12.94
CA GLU A 167 -2.96 -4.32 13.55
C GLU A 167 -4.16 -3.59 14.13
N SER A 168 -3.91 -2.55 14.93
CA SER A 168 -4.97 -1.77 15.57
C SER A 168 -5.91 -1.13 14.54
N HIS A 169 -5.38 -0.62 13.42
CA HIS A 169 -6.21 -0.09 12.35
C HIS A 169 -6.92 -1.17 11.55
N ALA A 170 -6.24 -2.28 11.25
CA ALA A 170 -6.80 -3.40 10.52
C ALA A 170 -7.99 -4.01 11.27
N ARG A 171 -7.81 -4.33 12.56
CA ARG A 171 -8.89 -4.89 13.40
C ARG A 171 -10.09 -3.95 13.51
N ARG A 172 -9.84 -2.65 13.67
CA ARG A 172 -10.92 -1.66 13.73
C ARG A 172 -11.69 -1.56 12.41
N ALA A 173 -10.98 -1.44 11.29
CA ALA A 173 -11.61 -1.40 9.97
C ALA A 173 -12.36 -2.71 9.66
N TRP A 174 -11.84 -3.85 10.12
CA TRP A 174 -12.49 -5.15 9.97
C TRP A 174 -13.81 -5.23 10.72
N LEU A 175 -13.81 -4.77 11.98
CA LEU A 175 -15.02 -4.69 12.78
C LEU A 175 -16.05 -3.76 12.14
N GLU A 176 -15.62 -2.60 11.65
CA GLU A 176 -16.47 -1.63 10.95
C GLU A 176 -17.07 -2.22 9.65
N ALA A 177 -16.30 -3.01 8.89
CA ALA A 177 -16.73 -3.57 7.60
C ALA A 177 -17.58 -4.86 7.72
N THR A 178 -17.31 -5.70 8.72
CA THR A 178 -17.87 -7.07 8.80
C THR A 178 -18.74 -7.31 10.04
N ASN A 179 -18.71 -6.40 11.02
CA ASN A 179 -19.28 -6.60 12.36
C ASN A 179 -18.72 -7.85 13.08
N GLY A 180 -17.50 -8.27 12.75
CA GLY A 180 -16.79 -9.39 13.36
C GLY A 180 -15.31 -9.08 13.62
N GLU A 181 -14.57 -10.08 14.10
CA GLU A 181 -13.14 -9.94 14.40
C GLU A 181 -12.26 -10.50 13.26
N ALA A 182 -11.19 -9.77 12.95
CA ALA A 182 -10.16 -10.26 12.02
C ALA A 182 -9.42 -11.45 12.65
N THR A 183 -9.32 -12.56 11.93
CA THR A 183 -8.53 -13.72 12.36
C THR A 183 -7.03 -13.45 12.15
N GLU A 184 -6.16 -14.28 12.74
CA GLU A 184 -4.72 -14.21 12.46
C GLU A 184 -4.40 -14.45 10.98
N ILE A 185 -5.15 -15.35 10.33
CA ILE A 185 -5.01 -15.63 8.90
C ILE A 185 -5.29 -14.37 8.08
N ASP A 186 -6.30 -13.59 8.48
CA ASP A 186 -6.63 -12.34 7.82
C ASP A 186 -5.54 -11.29 8.02
N LEU A 187 -4.99 -11.16 9.22
CA LEU A 187 -3.90 -10.22 9.48
C LEU A 187 -2.62 -10.58 8.72
N VAL A 188 -2.27 -11.87 8.65
CA VAL A 188 -1.16 -12.37 7.83
C VAL A 188 -1.41 -12.09 6.35
N TRP A 189 -2.63 -12.30 5.86
CA TRP A 189 -2.99 -11.94 4.47
C TRP A 189 -2.79 -10.43 4.23
N LEU A 190 -3.34 -9.59 5.10
CA LEU A 190 -3.25 -8.13 4.98
C LEU A 190 -1.78 -7.68 4.97
N ALA A 191 -0.94 -8.22 5.85
CA ALA A 191 0.47 -7.88 5.91
C ALA A 191 1.24 -8.34 4.66
N ARG A 192 0.98 -9.55 4.14
CA ARG A 192 1.66 -10.05 2.93
C ARG A 192 1.30 -9.23 1.69
N THR A 193 0.02 -8.92 1.52
CA THR A 193 -0.51 -8.14 0.38
C THR A 193 -0.11 -6.67 0.46
N PHE A 194 -0.04 -6.09 1.66
CA PHE A 194 0.26 -4.68 1.85
C PHE A 194 1.75 -4.37 1.75
N ARG A 195 2.12 -3.50 0.81
CA ARG A 195 3.49 -3.05 0.61
C ARG A 195 3.61 -1.54 0.72
N ILE A 196 4.71 -1.07 1.29
CA ILE A 196 5.08 0.34 1.26
C ILE A 196 6.27 0.50 0.33
N VAL A 197 6.07 1.23 -0.76
CA VAL A 197 7.10 1.42 -1.78
C VAL A 197 7.48 2.89 -1.85
N ARG A 198 8.78 3.17 -1.68
CA ARG A 198 9.32 4.51 -1.87
C ARG A 198 9.54 4.77 -3.35
N PHE A 199 9.11 5.95 -3.78
CA PHE A 199 9.33 6.49 -5.11
C PHE A 199 10.22 7.73 -5.01
N ASP A 200 11.34 7.69 -5.71
CA ASP A 200 12.28 8.80 -5.87
C ASP A 200 12.05 9.50 -7.21
N VAL A 201 10.88 10.12 -7.33
CA VAL A 201 10.36 10.75 -8.56
C VAL A 201 10.60 12.26 -8.62
N ASP A 202 11.40 12.80 -7.69
CA ASP A 202 11.87 14.18 -7.73
C ASP A 202 12.91 14.37 -8.85
N GLU A 203 13.29 15.62 -9.12
CA GLU A 203 14.31 15.90 -10.15
C GLU A 203 15.64 15.22 -9.85
N GLY A 204 16.18 14.50 -10.84
CA GLY A 204 17.41 13.72 -10.70
C GLY A 204 17.27 12.40 -9.95
N GLY A 205 16.08 12.09 -9.43
CA GLY A 205 15.79 10.87 -8.68
C GLY A 205 15.84 9.60 -9.53
N ALA A 206 16.08 8.46 -8.88
CA ALA A 206 16.29 7.17 -9.54
C ALA A 206 15.07 6.72 -10.36
N ASP A 207 13.86 7.06 -9.91
CA ASP A 207 12.59 6.65 -10.55
C ASP A 207 12.12 7.63 -11.64
N ARG A 208 12.95 8.60 -12.03
CA ARG A 208 12.65 9.50 -13.16
C ARG A 208 13.38 9.09 -14.45
N ARG A 209 14.28 8.11 -14.39
CA ARG A 209 15.14 7.69 -15.51
C ARG A 209 14.58 6.50 -16.26
#